data_AF-A0A2P5BMM7-F1
#
_entry.id   AF-A0A2P5BMM7-F1
#
_cell.length_a   1.000
_cell.length_b   1.000
_cell.length_c   1.000
_cell.angle_alpha   90.00
_cell.angle_beta   90.00
_cell.angle_gamma   90.00
#
_symmetry.space_group_name_H-M   'P 1'
#
loop_
_entity.id
_entity.type
_entity.pdbx_description
1 polymer ?
#
loop_
_entity_poly.entity_id
_entity_poly.type
_entity_poly.pdbx_seq_one_letter_code
_entity_poly.pdbx_strand_id
1 'polypeptide(L)'
;MVGCELGEWPTKYLGMPLGGNPRYASFWEPVVDKVAKRLDKWKKAFLSKGDRLTLIESILSSIPTYYLSLFTIPIAVAMGLETIMRDFLWNGADGDSNDHLLA
;
A
#
# COMPACT_ATOMS: atom_id res chain seq x y z
N MET A 1 -30.96 -13.14 30.74
CA MET A 1 -29.90 -12.11 30.67
C MET A 1 -28.84 -12.67 29.74
N VAL A 2 -28.79 -12.16 28.51
CA VAL A 2 -27.73 -12.55 27.57
C VAL A 2 -26.45 -11.89 28.09
N GLY A 3 -25.50 -12.70 28.53
CA GLY A 3 -24.16 -12.26 28.88
C GLY A 3 -23.47 -11.73 27.63
N CYS A 4 -23.63 -10.44 27.39
CA CYS A 4 -22.85 -9.75 26.38
C CYS A 4 -21.48 -9.48 27.01
N GLU A 5 -20.55 -10.38 26.75
CA GLU A 5 -19.13 -10.12 26.93
C GLU A 5 -18.77 -8.87 26.12
N LEU A 6 -18.45 -7.78 26.82
CA LEU A 6 -17.89 -6.58 26.23
C LEU A 6 -16.56 -6.97 25.61
N GLY A 7 -16.58 -7.31 24.32
CA GLY A 7 -15.38 -7.59 23.54
C GLY A 7 -14.37 -6.47 23.75
N GLU A 8 -13.18 -6.84 24.19
CA GLU A 8 -12.07 -5.92 24.44
C GLU A 8 -11.85 -5.05 23.19
N TRP A 9 -12.00 -3.73 23.35
CA TRP A 9 -11.66 -2.76 22.32
C TRP A 9 -10.14 -2.85 22.04
N PRO A 10 -9.71 -3.08 20.77
CA PRO A 10 -10.12 -2.33 19.59
C PRO A 10 -10.61 -3.21 18.43
N THR A 11 -11.88 -3.04 18.05
CA THR A 11 -12.43 -3.64 16.83
C THR A 11 -11.69 -3.10 15.60
N LYS A 12 -11.07 -3.98 14.80
CA LYS A 12 -10.49 -3.59 13.51
C LYS A 12 -11.63 -3.38 12.50
N TYR A 13 -11.94 -2.14 12.16
CA TYR A 13 -12.89 -1.84 11.08
C TYR A 13 -12.10 -1.49 9.82
N LEU A 14 -12.46 -2.13 8.71
CA LEU A 14 -11.83 -1.91 7.41
C LEU A 14 -10.29 -2.13 7.36
N GLY A 15 -9.73 -2.81 8.37
CA GLY A 15 -8.29 -3.05 8.54
C GLY A 15 -7.58 -2.08 9.49
N MET A 16 -8.32 -1.20 10.16
CA MET A 16 -7.79 -0.14 11.03
C MET A 16 -8.38 -0.26 12.45
N PRO A 17 -7.59 -0.09 13.51
CA PRO A 17 -8.13 -0.14 14.88
C PRO A 17 -9.07 1.04 15.12
N LEU A 18 -10.34 0.77 15.46
CA LEU A 18 -11.26 1.79 15.98
C LEU A 18 -10.70 2.31 17.31
N GLY A 19 -10.12 3.51 17.28
CA GLY A 19 -9.48 4.13 18.44
C GLY A 19 -8.00 4.46 18.24
N GLY A 20 -7.41 4.15 17.08
CA GLY A 20 -6.05 4.57 16.77
C GLY A 20 -5.96 6.07 16.45
N ASN A 21 -4.87 6.71 16.88
CA ASN A 21 -4.65 8.13 16.60
C ASN A 21 -3.95 8.27 15.23
N PRO A 22 -4.56 8.94 14.23
CA PRO A 22 -3.98 9.09 12.89
C PRO A 22 -2.67 9.88 12.86
N ARG A 23 -2.31 10.51 13.99
CA ARG A 23 -1.04 11.19 14.19
C ARG A 23 0.15 10.23 14.36
N TYR A 24 -0.09 8.98 14.74
CA TYR A 24 0.97 7.97 14.88
C TYR A 24 1.19 7.21 13.57
N ALA A 25 2.45 7.00 13.21
CA ALA A 25 2.83 6.20 12.04
C ALA A 25 2.27 4.77 12.08
N SER A 26 2.17 4.16 13.27
CA SER A 26 1.62 2.81 13.45
C SER A 26 0.15 2.66 13.05
N PHE A 27 -0.61 3.76 13.03
CA PHE A 27 -1.97 3.75 12.52
C PHE A 27 -2.03 3.52 11.01
N TRP A 28 -0.98 3.92 10.29
CA TRP A 28 -0.88 3.86 8.84
C TRP A 28 -0.13 2.63 8.33
N GLU A 29 0.57 1.89 9.20
CA GLU A 29 1.20 0.60 8.86
C GLU A 29 0.29 -0.35 8.05
N PRO A 30 -0.98 -0.60 8.42
CA PRO A 30 -1.86 -1.46 7.62
C PRO A 30 -2.17 -0.89 6.23
N VAL A 31 -2.15 0.44 6.07
CA VAL A 31 -2.35 1.09 4.76
C VAL A 31 -1.11 0.90 3.89
N VAL A 32 0.07 1.11 4.47
CA VAL A 32 1.37 0.94 3.81
C VAL A 32 1.55 -0.52 3.38
N ASP A 33 1.29 -1.48 4.26
CA ASP A 33 1.34 -2.92 3.96
C ASP A 33 0.37 -3.29 2.82
N LYS A 34 -0.85 -2.75 2.86
CA LYS A 34 -1.86 -3.03 1.83
C LYS A 34 -1.44 -2.51 0.46
N VAL A 35 -0.80 -1.33 0.39
CA VAL A 35 -0.24 -0.80 -0.87
C VAL A 35 0.95 -1.63 -1.33
N ALA A 36 1.89 -1.94 -0.44
CA ALA A 36 3.05 -2.76 -0.75
C ALA A 36 2.65 -4.13 -1.29
N LYS A 37 1.72 -4.82 -0.61
CA LYS A 37 1.18 -6.11 -1.03
C LYS A 37 0.39 -6.05 -2.33
N ARG A 38 -0.29 -4.93 -2.60
CA ARG A 38 -0.94 -4.72 -3.90
C ARG A 38 0.11 -4.61 -4.99
N LEU A 39 1.15 -3.80 -4.81
CA LEU A 39 2.25 -3.65 -5.76
C LEU A 39 3.04 -4.95 -5.97
N ASP A 40 3.30 -5.71 -4.91
CA ASP A 40 3.98 -7.01 -4.95
C ASP A 40 3.20 -8.06 -5.75
N LYS A 41 1.86 -8.07 -5.64
CA LYS A 41 1.00 -8.94 -6.47
C LYS A 41 1.12 -8.69 -7.97
N TRP A 42 1.54 -7.49 -8.38
CA TRP A 42 1.78 -7.20 -9.78
C TRP A 42 3.20 -7.59 -10.14
N LYS A 43 3.34 -8.58 -11.00
CA LYS A 43 4.64 -9.05 -11.46
C LYS A 43 5.37 -7.90 -12.15
N LYS A 44 6.39 -7.36 -11.47
CA LYS A 44 7.22 -6.22 -11.92
C LYS A 44 7.70 -6.41 -13.37
N ALA A 45 8.01 -7.63 -13.77
CA ALA A 45 8.49 -7.99 -15.11
C ALA A 45 7.47 -7.83 -16.26
N PHE A 46 6.16 -7.82 -16.00
CA PHE A 46 5.14 -7.73 -17.06
C PHE A 46 4.64 -6.31 -17.33
N LEU A 47 5.03 -5.31 -16.54
CA LEU A 47 4.60 -3.93 -16.73
C LEU A 47 5.74 -3.07 -17.28
N SER A 48 5.46 -2.37 -18.38
CA SER A 48 6.31 -1.28 -18.87
C SER A 48 6.34 -0.14 -17.85
N LYS A 49 7.34 0.74 -17.93
CA LYS A 49 7.42 1.92 -17.04
C LYS A 49 6.13 2.76 -17.03
N GLY A 50 5.48 2.91 -18.19
CA GLY A 50 4.20 3.61 -18.32
C GLY A 50 3.06 2.90 -17.57
N ASP A 51 2.92 1.59 -17.78
CA ASP A 51 1.90 0.79 -17.09
C ASP A 51 2.11 0.77 -15.57
N ARG A 52 3.37 0.76 -15.11
CA ARG A 52 3.70 0.86 -13.68
C ARG A 52 3.23 2.18 -13.08
N LEU A 53 3.39 3.29 -13.80
CA LEU A 53 2.90 4.60 -13.36
C LEU A 53 1.38 4.59 -13.27
N THR A 54 0.68 4.12 -14.30
CA THR A 54 -0.79 4.01 -14.28
C THR A 54 -1.29 3.11 -13.15
N LEU A 55 -0.57 2.03 -12.85
CA LEU A 55 -0.90 1.15 -11.74
C LEU A 55 -0.71 1.84 -10.38
N ILE A 56 0.41 2.54 -10.19
CA ILE A 56 0.67 3.34 -8.98
C ILE A 56 -0.46 4.37 -8.79
N GLU A 57 -0.79 5.13 -9.84
CA GLU A 57 -1.87 6.12 -9.83
C GLU A 57 -3.22 5.49 -9.47
N SER A 58 -3.56 4.34 -10.04
CA SER A 58 -4.81 3.62 -9.74
C SER A 58 -4.89 3.18 -8.27
N ILE A 59 -3.78 2.67 -7.72
CA ILE A 59 -3.70 2.26 -6.30
C ILE A 59 -3.75 3.47 -5.38
N LEU A 60 -3.06 4.56 -5.74
CA LEU A 60 -3.04 5.82 -4.99
C LEU A 60 -4.42 6.50 -4.99
N SER A 61 -5.15 6.40 -6.10
CA SER A 61 -6.51 6.92 -6.23
C SER A 61 -7.54 6.07 -5.46
N SER A 62 -7.34 4.76 -5.33
CA SER A 62 -8.31 3.88 -4.66
C SER A 62 -8.09 3.72 -3.15
N ILE A 63 -6.84 3.63 -2.69
CA ILE A 63 -6.53 3.32 -1.29
C ILE A 63 -6.40 4.61 -0.47
N PRO A 64 -5.38 5.47 -0.70
CA PRO A 64 -5.22 6.69 0.09
C PRO A 64 -6.40 7.66 -0.01
N THR A 65 -7.15 7.77 -1.12
CA THR A 65 -8.28 8.72 -1.21
C THR A 65 -9.32 8.53 -0.10
N TYR A 66 -9.65 7.27 0.23
CA TYR A 66 -10.54 6.97 1.34
C TYR A 66 -9.94 7.42 2.69
N TYR A 67 -8.66 7.14 2.92
CA TYR A 67 -7.99 7.49 4.18
C TYR A 67 -7.73 8.99 4.31
N LEU A 68 -7.39 9.68 3.22
CA LEU A 68 -7.17 11.12 3.12
C LEU A 68 -8.46 11.90 3.35
N SER A 69 -9.60 11.34 2.94
CA SER A 69 -10.91 11.94 3.22
C SER A 69 -11.32 11.83 4.69
N LEU A 70 -10.79 10.86 5.44
CA LEU A 70 -11.10 10.65 6.86
C LEU A 70 -10.07 11.29 7.79
N PHE A 71 -8.79 11.28 7.40
CA PHE A 71 -7.67 11.66 8.24
C PHE A 71 -6.57 12.37 7.44
N THR A 72 -5.97 13.42 8.02
CA THR A 72 -4.78 14.05 7.45
C THR A 72 -3.57 13.13 7.58
N ILE A 73 -2.91 12.82 6.46
CA ILE A 73 -1.73 11.95 6.44
C ILE A 73 -0.50 12.68 7.02
N PRO A 74 0.25 12.07 7.96
CA PRO A 74 1.51 12.63 8.41
C PRO A 74 2.58 12.47 7.30
N ILE A 75 3.43 13.48 7.16
CA ILE A 75 4.46 13.54 6.10
C ILE A 75 5.39 12.31 6.09
N ALA A 76 5.69 11.73 7.26
CA ALA A 76 6.51 10.54 7.38
C ALA A 76 5.89 9.31 6.67
N VAL A 77 4.56 9.18 6.73
CA VAL A 77 3.84 8.07 6.07
C VAL A 77 3.78 8.32 4.57
N ALA A 78 3.55 9.57 4.15
CA ALA A 78 3.59 9.95 2.74
C ALA A 78 4.96 9.63 2.12
N MET A 79 6.06 10.01 2.79
CA MET A 79 7.41 9.68 2.36
C MET A 79 7.68 8.17 2.28
N GLY A 80 7.14 7.38 3.22
CA GLY A 80 7.24 5.92 3.18
C GLY A 80 6.53 5.33 1.97
N LEU A 81 5.32 5.82 1.66
CA LEU A 81 4.54 5.41 0.50
C LEU A 81 5.25 5.78 -0.82
N GLU A 82 5.77 7.01 -0.91
CA GLU A 82 6.55 7.48 -2.07
C GLU A 82 7.80 6.62 -2.29
N THR A 83 8.45 6.18 -1.22
CA THR A 83 9.63 5.31 -1.30
C THR A 83 9.28 3.96 -1.93
N ILE A 84 8.17 3.35 -1.53
CA ILE A 84 7.70 2.06 -2.09
C ILE A 84 7.33 2.22 -3.57
N MET A 85 6.65 3.31 -3.93
CA MET A 85 6.28 3.60 -5.32
C MET A 85 7.50 3.83 -6.19
N ARG A 86 8.49 4.57 -5.68
CA ARG A 86 9.77 4.81 -6.34
C ARG A 86 10.53 3.51 -6.54
N ASP A 87 10.61 2.65 -5.53
CA ASP A 87 11.21 1.32 -5.66
C ASP A 87 10.50 0.49 -6.73
N PHE A 88 9.16 0.43 -6.72
CA PHE A 88 8.42 -0.32 -7.74
C PHE A 88 8.67 0.20 -9.17
N LEU A 89 8.74 1.52 -9.34
CA LEU A 89 8.97 2.16 -10.63
C LEU A 89 10.37 1.86 -11.18
N TRP A 90 11.41 1.96 -10.34
CA TRP A 90 12.81 1.85 -10.76
C TRP A 90 13.39 0.43 -10.64
N ASN A 91 13.00 -0.32 -9.62
CA ASN A 91 13.58 -1.60 -9.22
C ASN A 91 12.84 -2.82 -9.78
N GLY A 92 11.86 -2.61 -10.67
CA GLY A 92 11.19 -3.70 -11.39
C GLY A 92 11.85 -4.07 -12.72
N ALA A 93 12.95 -3.42 -13.09
CA ALA A 93 13.72 -3.71 -14.30
C ALA A 93 14.91 -4.61 -13.95
N ASP A 94 14.67 -5.73 -13.28
CA ASP A 94 15.64 -6.82 -13.30
C ASP A 94 15.34 -7.63 -14.57
N GLY A 95 16.32 -7.65 -15.47
CA GLY A 95 16.12 -7.95 -16.88
C GLY A 95 15.83 -9.42 -17.16
N ASP A 96 14.63 -9.70 -17.64
CA ASP A 96 14.39 -10.78 -18.59
C ASP A 96 14.59 -10.22 -20.00
N SER A 97 15.84 -10.08 -20.42
CA SER A 97 16.22 -9.81 -21.80
C SER A 97 17.70 -10.09 -21.96
N ASN A 98 18.12 -11.37 -21.96
CA ASN A 98 19.39 -11.80 -22.58
C ASN A 98 19.51 -13.31 -22.91
N ASP A 99 18.43 -14.11 -22.97
CA ASP A 99 18.57 -15.55 -23.29
C ASP A 99 17.71 -15.99 -24.49
N HIS A 100 17.77 -15.25 -25.60
CA HIS A 100 17.21 -15.72 -26.89
C HIS A 100 18.15 -15.46 -28.09
N LEU A 101 19.46 -15.56 -27.88
CA LEU A 101 20.42 -15.68 -28.98
C LEU A 101 21.47 -16.77 -28.68
N LEU A 102 21.15 -18.02 -28.98
CA LEU A 102 22.16 -18.99 -29.41
C LEU A 102 21.60 -19.82 -30.58
N ALA A 103 22.44 -19.85 -31.62
CA ALA A 103 22.31 -20.38 -32.97
C ALA A 103 21.89 -21.85 -33.07
#